data_AF-A0A6P0XL60-F1
#
_entry.id   AF-A0A6P0XL60-F1
#
_cell.length_a   1.000
_cell.length_b   1.000
_cell.length_c   1.000
_cell.angle_alpha   90.00
_cell.angle_beta   90.00
_cell.angle_gamma   90.00
#
_symmetry.space_group_name_H-M   'P 1'
#
loop_
_entity.id
_entity.type
_entity.pdbx_description
1 polymer ?
#
loop_
_entity_poly.entity_id
_entity_poly.type
_entity_poly.pdbx_seq_one_letter_code
_entity_poly.pdbx_strand_id
1 'polypeptide(L)'
;MSASEIVMHRMFAEVVAYYHPFAEYLGYQEAADRFIICYEGTNGQQYIAIDTEGNVLGDTTMGTTRTVGVFAAGVAILDALLGGSSS
;
A
#
# COMPACT_ATOMS: atom_id res chain seq x y z
N MET A 1 4.15 -17.97 -9.42
CA MET A 1 4.48 -17.30 -8.16
C MET A 1 5.83 -17.80 -7.67
N SER A 2 6.83 -16.92 -7.56
CA SER A 2 8.17 -17.31 -7.11
C SER A 2 8.26 -17.39 -5.58
N ALA A 3 9.34 -17.98 -5.04
CA ALA A 3 9.55 -18.02 -3.59
C ALA A 3 9.68 -16.59 -3.00
N SER A 4 10.29 -15.66 -3.72
CA SER A 4 10.40 -14.27 -3.28
C SER A 4 9.05 -13.57 -3.26
N GLU A 5 8.19 -13.83 -4.25
CA GLU A 5 6.84 -13.28 -4.33
C GLU A 5 5.97 -13.77 -3.16
N ILE A 6 6.05 -15.06 -2.80
CA ILE A 6 5.34 -15.61 -1.62
C ILE A 6 5.78 -14.89 -0.34
N VAL A 7 7.08 -14.66 -0.17
CA VAL A 7 7.62 -13.93 0.99
C VAL A 7 7.10 -12.50 1.03
N MET A 8 7.05 -11.81 -0.11
CA MET A 8 6.50 -10.45 -0.21
C MET A 8 5.02 -10.40 0.18
N HIS A 9 4.20 -11.31 -0.36
CA HIS A 9 2.78 -11.40 0.01
C HIS A 9 2.60 -11.62 1.52
N ARG A 10 3.42 -12.47 2.14
CA ARG A 10 3.35 -12.72 3.58
C ARG A 10 3.76 -11.48 4.38
N MET A 11 4.85 -10.82 3.99
CA MET A 11 5.30 -9.59 4.64
C MET A 11 4.22 -8.50 4.57
N PHE A 12 3.61 -8.29 3.41
CA PHE A 12 2.58 -7.27 3.25
C PHE A 12 1.27 -7.62 3.97
N ALA A 13 0.89 -8.89 4.02
CA ALA A 13 -0.23 -9.33 4.86
C ALA A 13 0.03 -9.06 6.35
N GLU A 14 1.26 -9.28 6.85
CA GLU A 14 1.65 -8.96 8.22
C GLU A 14 1.61 -7.44 8.48
N VAL A 15 2.02 -6.62 7.51
CA VAL A 15 1.90 -5.16 7.61
C VAL A 15 0.44 -4.72 7.69
N VAL A 16 -0.43 -5.24 6.83
CA VAL A 16 -1.88 -4.94 6.89
C VAL A 16 -2.45 -5.34 8.25
N ALA A 17 -2.14 -6.54 8.74
CA ALA A 17 -2.63 -6.99 10.05
C ALA A 17 -2.12 -6.13 11.22
N TYR A 18 -0.92 -5.56 11.09
CA TYR A 18 -0.35 -4.66 12.10
C TYR A 18 -1.05 -3.30 12.17
N TYR A 19 -1.30 -2.67 11.02
CA TYR A 19 -1.94 -1.35 10.96
C TYR A 19 -3.47 -1.42 11.01
N HIS A 20 -4.05 -2.47 10.41
CA HIS A 20 -5.49 -2.71 10.27
C HIS A 20 -5.83 -4.16 10.64
N PRO A 21 -5.96 -4.47 11.94
CA PRO A 21 -6.18 -5.85 12.42
C PRO A 21 -7.45 -6.53 11.88
N PHE A 22 -8.40 -5.74 11.37
CA PHE A 22 -9.67 -6.22 10.83
C PHE A 22 -9.75 -6.12 9.30
N ALA A 23 -8.69 -5.68 8.63
CA ALA A 23 -8.64 -5.59 7.19
C ALA A 23 -8.22 -6.90 6.53
N GLU A 24 -8.73 -7.14 5.33
CA GLU A 24 -8.31 -8.25 4.49
C GLU A 24 -7.23 -7.80 3.51
N TYR A 25 -6.08 -8.47 3.49
CA TYR A 25 -5.06 -8.22 2.48
C TYR A 25 -5.50 -8.75 1.12
N LEU A 26 -5.49 -7.89 0.10
CA LEU A 26 -5.95 -8.22 -1.25
C LEU A 26 -4.78 -8.43 -2.24
N GLY A 27 -3.62 -7.84 -1.98
CA GLY A 27 -2.46 -7.91 -2.87
C GLY A 27 -1.60 -6.66 -2.82
N TYR A 28 -0.69 -6.52 -3.78
CA TYR A 28 0.13 -5.32 -3.92
C TYR A 28 0.40 -5.00 -5.39
N GLN A 29 0.80 -3.76 -5.65
CA GLN A 29 1.32 -3.29 -6.93
C GLN A 29 2.73 -2.73 -6.73
N GLU A 30 3.62 -3.05 -7.67
CA GLU A 30 4.98 -2.49 -7.70
C GLU A 30 4.98 -1.13 -8.39
N ALA A 31 5.69 -0.17 -7.81
CA ALA A 31 6.02 1.11 -8.43
C ALA A 31 7.54 1.32 -8.37
N ALA A 32 8.04 2.36 -9.06
CA ALA A 32 9.47 2.55 -9.30
C ALA A 32 10.37 2.52 -8.04
N ASP A 33 9.87 2.99 -6.90
CA ASP A 33 10.60 3.15 -5.64
C ASP A 33 9.80 2.67 -4.41
N ARG A 34 8.69 1.95 -4.61
CA ARG A 34 7.75 1.60 -3.55
C ARG A 34 6.82 0.45 -3.93
N PHE A 35 6.13 -0.07 -2.92
CA PHE A 35 5.04 -1.02 -3.06
C PHE A 35 3.74 -0.38 -2.57
N ILE A 36 2.68 -0.55 -3.35
CA ILE A 36 1.33 -0.15 -2.99
C ILE A 36 0.57 -1.40 -2.56
N ILE A 37 0.37 -1.56 -1.26
CA ILE A 37 -0.38 -2.67 -0.68
C ILE A 37 -1.85 -2.33 -0.73
N CYS A 38 -2.66 -3.26 -1.22
CA CYS A 38 -4.10 -3.18 -1.31
C CYS A 38 -4.74 -4.04 -0.22
N TYR A 39 -5.72 -3.47 0.49
CA TYR A 39 -6.49 -4.18 1.51
C TYR A 39 -7.95 -3.72 1.52
N GLU A 40 -8.85 -4.58 1.99
CA GLU A 40 -10.26 -4.26 2.23
C GLU A 40 -10.42 -3.89 3.70
N GLY A 41 -10.73 -2.63 3.99
CA GLY A 41 -11.04 -2.15 5.33
C GLY A 41 -12.54 -1.90 5.53
N THR A 42 -12.91 -1.32 6.68
CA THR A 42 -14.30 -1.01 7.00
C THR A 42 -14.96 0.01 6.07
N ASN A 43 -14.14 0.79 5.35
CA ASN A 43 -14.59 1.81 4.41
C ASN A 43 -14.43 1.39 2.95
N GLY A 44 -14.24 0.09 2.69
CA GLY A 44 -13.99 -0.45 1.35
C GLY A 44 -12.51 -0.69 1.07
N GLN A 45 -12.16 -0.79 -0.21
CA GLN A 45 -10.80 -0.99 -0.69
C GLN A 45 -9.90 0.23 -0.40
N GLN A 46 -8.73 -0.04 0.16
CA GLN A 46 -7.80 0.94 0.71
C GLN A 46 -6.35 0.52 0.45
N TYR A 47 -5.43 1.46 0.64
CA TYR A 47 -4.03 1.33 0.23
C TYR A 47 -3.03 1.79 1.30
N ILE A 48 -1.91 1.06 1.42
CA ILE A 48 -0.70 1.46 2.16
C ILE A 48 0.45 1.57 1.15
N ALA A 49 1.19 2.68 1.17
CA ALA A 49 2.43 2.82 0.41
C ALA A 49 3.64 2.53 1.33
N ILE A 50 4.55 1.68 0.87
CA ILE A 50 5.78 1.31 1.59
C ILE A 50 6.98 1.47 0.66
N ASP A 51 8.09 2.04 1.13
CA ASP A 51 9.34 2.08 0.36
C ASP A 51 10.04 0.71 0.30
N THR A 52 11.14 0.64 -0.47
CA THR A 52 11.94 -0.59 -0.60
C THR A 52 12.70 -0.99 0.66
N GLU A 53 12.78 -0.11 1.66
CA GLU A 53 13.40 -0.37 2.96
C GLU A 53 12.38 -0.89 3.99
N GLY A 54 11.09 -0.88 3.65
CA GLY A 54 10.00 -1.35 4.51
C GLY A 54 9.34 -0.24 5.35
N ASN A 55 9.67 1.04 5.11
CA ASN A 55 9.04 2.14 5.82
C ASN A 55 7.69 2.50 5.19
N VAL A 56 6.65 2.66 6.03
CA VAL A 56 5.34 3.12 5.58
C VAL A 56 5.40 4.61 5.23
N LEU A 57 5.11 4.93 3.97
CA LEU A 57 5.08 6.28 3.41
C LEU A 57 3.71 6.95 3.60
N GLY A 58 2.64 6.16 3.62
CA GLY A 58 1.28 6.67 3.77
C GLY A 58 0.20 5.59 3.72
N ASP A 59 -1.00 5.95 4.18
CA ASP A 59 -2.14 5.04 4.31
C ASP A 59 -3.46 5.80 4.15
N THR A 60 -4.40 5.22 3.41
CA THR A 60 -5.69 5.83 3.03
C THR A 60 -6.81 5.76 4.07
N THR A 61 -6.79 4.83 5.04
CA THR A 61 -7.72 4.81 6.20
C THR A 61 -7.40 5.90 7.22
N MET A 62 -6.11 6.12 7.43
CA MET A 62 -5.58 7.00 8.47
C MET A 62 -5.73 8.43 7.97
N GLY A 63 -6.90 9.02 8.20
CA GLY A 63 -7.22 10.39 7.79
C GLY A 63 -6.05 11.36 8.00
N THR A 64 -5.31 11.63 6.92
CA THR A 64 -4.56 12.86 6.65
C THR A 64 -3.58 13.41 7.71
N THR A 65 -2.93 12.64 8.60
CA THR A 65 -1.98 13.30 9.54
C THR A 65 -0.87 12.41 10.11
N ARG A 66 0.07 11.93 9.29
CA ARG A 66 1.47 11.80 9.72
C ARG A 66 2.43 12.19 8.59
N THR A 67 3.04 13.36 8.80
CA THR A 67 4.40 13.71 8.35
C THR A 67 4.58 14.14 6.89
N VAL A 68 4.36 15.44 6.60
CA VAL A 68 5.12 16.37 5.72
C VAL A 68 5.55 15.94 4.27
N GLY A 69 5.47 14.68 3.86
CA GLY A 69 5.75 14.17 2.50
C GLY A 69 4.51 13.67 1.75
N VAL A 70 3.32 13.82 2.35
CA VAL A 70 2.02 13.26 1.89
C VAL A 70 1.58 13.77 0.52
N PHE A 71 2.08 14.91 0.03
CA PHE A 71 1.79 15.30 -1.36
C PHE A 71 2.43 14.35 -2.38
N ALA A 72 3.62 13.81 -2.11
CA ALA A 72 4.27 12.84 -2.99
C ALA A 72 3.65 11.45 -2.86
N ALA A 73 3.32 11.00 -1.64
CA ALA A 73 2.67 9.71 -1.41
C ALA A 73 1.21 9.69 -1.88
N GLY A 74 0.47 10.79 -1.70
CA GLY A 74 -0.88 10.96 -2.22
C GLY A 74 -0.88 10.99 -3.75
N VAL A 75 0.02 11.76 -4.37
CA VAL A 75 0.21 11.74 -5.83
C VAL A 75 0.65 10.37 -6.30
N ALA A 76 1.50 9.64 -5.57
CA ALA A 76 1.91 8.29 -5.95
C ALA A 76 0.77 7.26 -5.91
N ILE A 77 -0.10 7.32 -4.89
CA ILE A 77 -1.28 6.46 -4.81
C ILE A 77 -2.29 6.88 -5.90
N LEU A 78 -2.50 8.18 -6.09
CA LEU A 78 -3.34 8.72 -7.16
C LEU A 78 -2.80 8.40 -8.56
N ASP A 79 -1.49 8.46 -8.79
CA ASP A 79 -0.82 8.18 -10.06
C ASP A 79 -0.76 6.66 -10.32
N ALA A 80 -0.63 5.83 -9.30
CA ALA A 80 -0.83 4.38 -9.44
C ALA A 80 -2.30 4.05 -9.82
N LEU A 81 -3.27 4.74 -9.22
CA LEU A 81 -4.70 4.56 -9.50
C LEU A 81 -5.12 5.14 -10.86
N LEU A 82 -4.54 6.27 -11.29
CA LEU A 82 -4.86 6.96 -12.55
C LEU A 82 -4.00 6.48 -13.72
N GLY A 83 -2.74 6.14 -13.48
CA GLY A 83 -1.77 5.60 -14.45
C GLY A 83 -1.96 4.11 -14.76
N GLY A 84 -2.76 3.39 -13.98
CA GLY A 84 -3.25 2.05 -14.31
C GLY A 84 -4.31 2.02 -15.42
N SER A 85 -4.77 3.18 -15.90
CA SER A 85 -5.76 3.31 -16.98
C SER A 85 -5.13 3.68 -18.33
N SER A 86 -4.03 3.02 -18.72
CA SER A 86 -3.59 3.01 -20.11
C SER A 86 -2.65 1.84 -20.40
N SER A 87 -3.22 0.67 -20.69
CA SER A 87 -3.11 -0.04 -21.98
C SER A 87 -3.51 -1.51 -21.85
#